data_AF-A0A9P6TIB8-F1
#
_entry.id   AF-A0A9P6TIB8-F1
#
_cell.length_a   1.000
_cell.length_b   1.000
_cell.length_c   1.000
_cell.angle_alpha   90.00
_cell.angle_beta   90.00
_cell.angle_gamma   90.00
#
_symmetry.space_group_name_H-M   'P 1'
#
loop_
_entity.id
_entity.type
_entity.pdbx_description
1 polymer ?
#
loop_
_entity_poly.entity_id
_entity_poly.type
_entity_poly.pdbx_seq_one_letter_code
_entity_poly.pdbx_strand_id
1 'polypeptide(L)'
;MSSRKRVKLTESQAACIYFGEEINEINERECHRIISNYRGSRLVYTEDPQEPQVMSICRINCRPITYQYYLPAFSMVAQEQQEFGLPSVASATENESSLVTVTMKTEGQLQSSSEYKLANHAQILQFLNDVFLPFNPYNDALYEEQYLSTSDIRSVVAKHVIDTKSIPGDFPNWCTRKNAAFLEVKSNLARDSGNQKRIRKRRLYTLLSRYHATIVQSITETLIKHQRQIQAMKDSGIIIVGYARKSKTPEKDCDRVRLLQEMTLKLQSRSLADRIYVSPRTSSDELLRSRDMPRPQSLLDALNNVNGTTQDLFELLATTTSKICLVAIDFAGLSTNENDIYELIKYANSYL
;
A
#
# COMPACT_ATOMS: atom_id res chain seq x y z
N MET A 1 -10.79 16.91 12.09
CA MET A 1 -10.42 16.33 10.78
C MET A 1 -11.66 15.70 10.20
N SER A 2 -12.15 16.24 9.08
CA SER A 2 -13.35 15.73 8.42
C SER A 2 -13.09 14.30 7.97
N SER A 3 -13.86 13.36 8.52
CA SER A 3 -13.95 11.99 8.02
C SER A 3 -14.44 12.08 6.57
N ARG A 4 -13.51 12.08 5.60
CA ARG A 4 -13.87 11.80 4.20
C ARG A 4 -14.49 10.41 4.23
N LYS A 5 -15.84 10.35 4.22
CA LYS A 5 -16.59 9.12 3.99
C LYS A 5 -15.96 8.48 2.75
N ARG A 6 -15.30 7.34 2.92
CA ARG A 6 -14.82 6.54 1.77
C ARG A 6 -16.05 6.28 0.90
N VAL A 7 -16.07 6.86 -0.29
CA VAL A 7 -17.14 6.63 -1.26
C VAL A 7 -17.08 5.16 -1.61
N LYS A 8 -18.18 4.45 -1.39
CA LYS A 8 -18.30 3.03 -1.72
C LYS A 8 -18.95 2.94 -3.11
N LEU A 9 -18.13 2.76 -4.14
CA LEU A 9 -18.59 2.59 -5.53
C LEU A 9 -18.82 1.12 -5.84
N THR A 10 -19.86 0.82 -6.62
CA THR A 10 -20.05 -0.49 -7.24
C THR A 10 -19.22 -0.63 -8.51
N GLU A 11 -19.03 -1.86 -8.98
CA GLU A 11 -18.33 -2.16 -10.24
C GLU A 11 -19.07 -1.54 -11.44
N SER A 12 -20.41 -1.45 -11.39
CA SER A 12 -21.23 -0.80 -12.42
C SER A 12 -21.06 0.74 -12.43
N GLN A 13 -20.99 1.37 -11.26
CA GLN A 13 -20.72 2.80 -11.13
C GLN A 13 -19.30 3.14 -11.56
N ALA A 14 -18.33 2.31 -11.15
CA ALA A 14 -16.94 2.45 -11.58
C ALA A 14 -16.78 2.25 -13.09
N ALA A 15 -17.58 1.37 -13.70
CA ALA A 15 -17.59 1.20 -15.15
C ALA A 15 -18.00 2.50 -15.86
N CYS A 16 -19.00 3.22 -15.35
CA CYS A 16 -19.39 4.51 -15.89
C CYS A 16 -18.24 5.52 -15.81
N ILE A 17 -17.59 5.62 -14.64
CA ILE A 17 -16.43 6.50 -14.44
C ILE A 17 -15.30 6.15 -15.42
N TYR A 18 -15.04 4.87 -15.65
CA TYR A 18 -14.01 4.40 -16.57
C TYR A 18 -14.26 4.85 -18.02
N PHE A 19 -15.51 4.85 -18.47
CA PHE A 19 -15.88 5.32 -19.81
C PHE A 19 -16.15 6.83 -19.88
N GLY A 20 -16.09 7.54 -18.75
CA GLY A 20 -16.41 8.97 -18.69
C GLY A 20 -17.90 9.27 -18.81
N GLU A 21 -18.75 8.29 -18.53
CA GLU A 21 -20.21 8.38 -18.61
C GLU A 21 -20.82 8.83 -17.28
N GLU A 22 -21.97 9.52 -17.35
CA GLU A 22 -22.72 9.86 -16.14
C GLU A 22 -23.27 8.60 -15.47
N ILE A 23 -23.21 8.54 -14.13
CA ILE A 23 -23.72 7.42 -13.34
C ILE A 23 -25.25 7.48 -13.33
N ASN A 24 -25.88 6.66 -14.17
CA ASN A 24 -27.32 6.41 -14.19
C ASN A 24 -27.60 4.94 -14.55
N GLU A 25 -28.82 4.46 -14.35
CA GLU A 25 -29.16 3.03 -14.51
C GLU A 25 -28.87 2.46 -15.91
N ILE A 26 -29.06 3.27 -16.96
CA ILE A 26 -28.86 2.85 -18.35
C ILE A 26 -27.36 2.68 -18.60
N ASN A 27 -26.56 3.69 -18.24
CA ASN A 27 -25.12 3.70 -18.41
C ASN A 27 -24.45 2.63 -17.55
N GLU A 28 -24.90 2.44 -16.30
CA GLU A 28 -24.39 1.40 -15.41
C GLU A 28 -24.54 0.00 -16.03
N ARG A 29 -25.70 -0.28 -16.64
CA ARG A 29 -25.96 -1.56 -17.30
C ARG A 29 -25.07 -1.74 -18.52
N GLU A 30 -24.98 -0.74 -19.38
CA GLU A 30 -24.24 -0.85 -20.64
C GLU A 30 -22.73 -0.88 -20.41
N CYS A 31 -22.21 0.01 -19.57
CA CYS A 31 -20.78 0.06 -19.21
C CYS A 31 -20.35 -1.23 -18.51
N HIS A 32 -21.16 -1.75 -17.57
CA HIS A 32 -20.86 -3.00 -16.90
C HIS A 32 -20.89 -4.19 -17.86
N ARG A 33 -21.83 -4.22 -18.81
CA ARG A 33 -21.90 -5.24 -19.87
C ARG A 33 -20.64 -5.23 -20.73
N ILE A 34 -20.16 -4.05 -21.12
CA ILE A 34 -18.94 -3.91 -21.94
C ILE A 34 -17.71 -4.43 -21.18
N ILE A 35 -17.50 -4.01 -19.93
CA ILE A 35 -16.38 -4.46 -19.10
C ILE A 35 -16.44 -5.96 -18.82
N SER A 36 -17.64 -6.51 -18.56
CA SER A 36 -17.82 -7.94 -18.33
C SER A 36 -17.43 -8.79 -19.54
N ASN A 37 -17.39 -8.21 -20.74
CA ASN A 37 -16.94 -8.89 -21.96
C ASN A 37 -15.42 -8.89 -22.15
N TYR A 38 -14.65 -8.15 -21.33
CA TYR A 38 -13.19 -8.15 -21.39
C TYR A 38 -12.62 -9.44 -20.80
N ARG A 39 -12.54 -10.48 -21.63
CA ARG A 39 -12.01 -11.80 -21.24
C ARG A 39 -10.64 -11.68 -20.58
N GLY A 40 -10.50 -12.29 -19.41
CA GLY A 40 -9.22 -12.35 -18.69
C GLY A 40 -8.82 -11.04 -18.02
N SER A 41 -9.69 -10.04 -17.96
CA SER A 41 -9.45 -8.75 -17.29
C SER A 41 -10.57 -8.42 -16.31
N ARG A 42 -10.31 -7.48 -15.40
CA ARG A 42 -11.29 -6.97 -14.46
C ARG A 42 -11.07 -5.50 -14.16
N LEU A 43 -12.15 -4.82 -13.78
CA LEU A 43 -12.10 -3.45 -13.29
C LEU A 43 -11.66 -3.44 -11.82
N VAL A 44 -10.61 -2.67 -11.53
CA VAL A 44 -9.99 -2.54 -10.22
C VAL A 44 -9.58 -1.09 -9.99
N TYR A 45 -9.18 -0.75 -8.76
CA TYR A 45 -8.53 0.53 -8.44
C TYR A 45 -7.29 0.30 -7.58
N THR A 46 -6.40 1.28 -7.50
CA THR A 46 -5.19 1.18 -6.67
C THR A 46 -5.38 1.85 -5.32
N GLU A 47 -5.38 3.18 -5.31
CA GLU A 47 -5.49 4.01 -4.10
C GLU A 47 -6.82 4.78 -4.07
N ASP A 48 -7.24 5.33 -5.21
CA ASP A 48 -8.48 6.09 -5.36
C ASP A 48 -9.57 5.27 -6.10
N PRO A 49 -10.70 4.95 -5.44
CA PRO A 49 -11.85 4.33 -6.11
C PRO A 49 -12.42 5.16 -7.27
N GLN A 50 -12.12 6.45 -7.37
CA GLN A 50 -12.55 7.30 -8.50
C GLN A 50 -11.63 7.22 -9.72
N GLU A 51 -10.53 6.46 -9.65
CA GLU A 51 -9.62 6.21 -10.78
C GLU A 51 -9.64 4.72 -11.19
N PRO A 52 -10.75 4.25 -11.81
CA PRO A 52 -10.88 2.85 -12.24
C PRO A 52 -9.86 2.47 -13.30
N GLN A 53 -9.34 1.24 -13.21
CA GLN A 53 -8.37 0.65 -14.13
C GLN A 53 -8.83 -0.74 -14.56
N VAL A 54 -8.78 -1.02 -15.87
CA VAL A 54 -8.95 -2.38 -16.39
C VAL A 54 -7.60 -3.08 -16.36
N MET A 55 -7.51 -4.19 -15.62
CA MET A 55 -6.29 -4.95 -15.47
C MET A 55 -6.51 -6.43 -15.76
N SER A 56 -5.53 -7.07 -16.41
CA SER A 56 -5.56 -8.52 -16.61
C SER A 56 -5.60 -9.25 -15.27
N ILE A 57 -6.40 -10.32 -15.16
CA ILE A 57 -6.53 -11.16 -13.96
C ILE A 57 -5.16 -11.70 -13.52
N CYS A 58 -4.29 -12.09 -14.48
CA CYS A 58 -2.93 -12.52 -14.17
C CYS A 58 -2.15 -11.43 -13.40
N ARG A 59 -2.17 -10.19 -13.88
CA ARG A 59 -1.48 -9.07 -13.25
C ARG A 59 -2.08 -8.70 -11.89
N ILE A 60 -3.40 -8.81 -11.74
CA ILE A 60 -4.07 -8.63 -10.45
C ILE A 60 -3.59 -9.69 -9.45
N ASN A 61 -3.58 -10.96 -9.86
CA ASN A 61 -3.12 -12.08 -9.02
C ASN A 61 -1.63 -12.00 -8.68
N CYS A 62 -0.81 -11.42 -9.56
CA CYS A 62 0.61 -11.17 -9.28
C CYS A 62 0.84 -9.99 -8.32
N ARG A 63 -0.13 -9.08 -8.17
CA ARG A 63 -0.04 -7.89 -7.31
C ARG A 63 -1.32 -7.68 -6.50
N PRO A 64 -1.66 -8.64 -5.63
CA PRO A 64 -2.97 -8.70 -4.99
C PRO A 64 -3.27 -7.55 -4.03
N ILE A 65 -2.23 -6.84 -3.56
CA ILE A 65 -2.34 -5.67 -2.67
C ILE A 65 -2.48 -4.38 -3.49
N THR A 66 -1.87 -4.32 -4.68
CA THR A 66 -1.89 -3.11 -5.51
C THR A 66 -3.26 -2.86 -6.10
N TYR A 67 -4.01 -3.92 -6.40
CA TYR A 67 -5.30 -3.84 -7.09
C TYR A 67 -6.43 -4.25 -6.14
N GLN A 68 -7.33 -3.31 -5.88
CA GLN A 68 -8.53 -3.49 -5.07
C GLN A 68 -9.76 -3.63 -5.98
N TYR A 69 -10.74 -4.41 -5.53
CA TYR A 69 -11.98 -4.66 -6.27
C TYR A 69 -13.09 -3.72 -5.82
N TYR A 70 -13.94 -3.30 -6.76
CA TYR A 70 -15.18 -2.58 -6.47
C TYR A 70 -16.24 -3.50 -5.84
N LEU A 71 -17.27 -2.91 -5.23
CA LEU A 71 -18.41 -3.69 -4.75
C LEU A 71 -19.12 -4.36 -5.92
N PRO A 72 -19.61 -5.60 -5.79
CA PRO A 72 -20.41 -6.22 -6.83
C PRO A 72 -21.60 -5.34 -7.20
N ALA A 73 -21.93 -5.25 -8.50
CA ALA A 73 -23.18 -4.64 -8.92
C ALA A 73 -24.34 -5.39 -8.26
N PHE A 74 -25.28 -4.65 -7.63
CA PHE A 74 -26.48 -5.28 -7.09
C PHE A 74 -27.24 -5.92 -8.25
N SER A 75 -27.32 -7.26 -8.26
CA SER A 75 -28.14 -7.97 -9.22
C SER A 75 -29.62 -7.64 -8.92
N MET A 76 -30.24 -6.78 -9.72
CA MET A 76 -31.70 -6.69 -9.76
C MET A 76 -32.26 -7.89 -10.51
N VAL A 77 -32.18 -9.08 -9.89
CA VAL A 77 -33.00 -10.23 -10.30
C VAL A 77 -34.31 -10.12 -9.52
N ALA A 78 -35.21 -9.27 -10.01
CA ALA A 78 -36.61 -9.29 -9.63
C ALA A 78 -37.40 -8.57 -10.73
N GLN A 79 -37.66 -9.27 -11.83
CA GLN A 79 -38.88 -9.22 -12.66
C GLN A 79 -38.58 -9.77 -14.05
N GLU A 80 -38.93 -11.04 -14.26
CA GLU A 80 -39.47 -11.57 -15.52
C GLU A 80 -39.90 -13.03 -15.21
N GLN A 81 -41.09 -13.15 -14.62
CA GLN A 81 -41.93 -14.35 -14.69
C GLN A 81 -43.18 -13.96 -15.49
N GLN A 82 -43.68 -14.89 -16.33
CA GLN A 82 -44.65 -14.77 -17.44
C GLN A 82 -43.99 -14.35 -18.76
N GLU A 83 -44.08 -15.09 -19.86
CA GLU A 83 -45.06 -16.09 -20.32
C GLU A 83 -44.46 -16.91 -21.50
N PHE A 84 -45.14 -18.00 -21.87
CA PHE A 84 -44.92 -18.91 -23.03
C PHE A 84 -44.08 -20.19 -22.84
N GLY A 85 -44.77 -21.26 -22.45
CA GLY A 85 -45.15 -22.29 -23.43
C GLY A 85 -44.12 -23.37 -23.78
N LEU A 86 -44.20 -24.50 -23.06
CA LEU A 86 -43.71 -25.84 -23.44
C LEU A 86 -44.16 -26.26 -24.87
N PRO A 87 -43.41 -27.12 -25.59
CA PRO A 87 -43.52 -28.55 -25.32
C PRO A 87 -42.22 -29.37 -25.31
N SER A 88 -42.29 -30.39 -24.46
CA SER A 88 -41.49 -31.61 -24.35
C SER A 88 -41.37 -32.40 -25.66
N VAL A 89 -40.18 -32.91 -25.97
CA VAL A 89 -39.98 -34.23 -26.60
C VAL A 89 -38.71 -34.88 -26.05
N ALA A 90 -38.82 -36.16 -25.73
CA ALA A 90 -37.82 -37.02 -25.11
C ALA A 90 -36.75 -37.55 -26.10
N SER A 91 -35.64 -38.01 -25.50
CA SER A 91 -34.95 -39.29 -25.75
C SER A 91 -33.44 -39.21 -26.02
N ALA A 92 -32.72 -39.94 -25.17
CA ALA A 92 -31.37 -40.51 -25.24
C ALA A 92 -30.65 -40.53 -26.60
N THR A 93 -29.33 -40.32 -26.60
CA THR A 93 -28.33 -41.40 -26.64
C THR A 93 -26.91 -40.86 -26.44
N GLU A 94 -26.08 -41.73 -25.87
CA GLU A 94 -24.64 -41.65 -25.67
C GLU A 94 -23.88 -41.32 -26.97
N ASN A 95 -22.76 -40.57 -26.85
CA ASN A 95 -21.52 -40.98 -27.49
C ASN A 95 -20.31 -40.23 -26.94
N GLU A 96 -19.31 -41.03 -26.58
CA GLU A 96 -17.99 -40.66 -26.11
C GLU A 96 -17.12 -39.98 -27.18
N SER A 97 -16.05 -39.38 -26.67
CA SER A 97 -14.71 -39.36 -27.26
C SER A 97 -14.44 -38.35 -28.37
N SER A 98 -13.79 -37.25 -27.97
CA SER A 98 -12.66 -36.66 -28.70
C SER A 98 -11.83 -35.83 -27.72
N LEU A 99 -11.01 -36.54 -26.96
CA LEU A 99 -9.96 -35.99 -26.11
C LEU A 99 -8.82 -35.48 -27.02
N VAL A 100 -8.82 -34.19 -27.34
CA VAL A 100 -7.61 -33.56 -27.91
C VAL A 100 -6.77 -33.07 -26.73
N THR A 101 -5.89 -33.94 -26.28
CA THR A 101 -4.77 -33.62 -25.39
C THR A 101 -3.84 -32.65 -26.11
N VAL A 102 -4.06 -31.35 -25.92
CA VAL A 102 -3.02 -30.34 -26.16
C VAL A 102 -2.13 -30.33 -24.93
N THR A 103 -1.08 -31.15 -25.00
CA THR A 103 0.06 -31.15 -24.08
C THR A 103 0.81 -29.83 -24.25
N MET A 104 0.40 -28.79 -23.52
CA MET A 104 1.26 -27.61 -23.33
C MET A 104 2.25 -27.91 -22.21
N LYS A 105 3.50 -28.03 -22.65
CA LYS A 105 4.69 -28.32 -21.86
C LYS A 105 4.77 -27.42 -20.63
N THR A 106 4.71 -28.07 -19.48
CA THR A 106 5.07 -27.52 -18.18
C THR A 106 6.58 -27.32 -18.13
N GLU A 107 7.08 -26.17 -18.54
CA GLU A 107 8.45 -25.74 -18.21
C GLU A 107 8.46 -24.25 -17.85
N GLY A 108 8.69 -24.02 -16.56
CA GLY A 108 8.69 -22.72 -15.91
C GLY A 108 8.62 -22.95 -14.41
N GLN A 109 9.64 -23.62 -13.88
CA GLN A 109 9.79 -24.00 -12.48
C GLN A 109 9.38 -22.85 -11.54
N LEU A 110 8.36 -23.11 -10.73
CA LEU A 110 8.10 -22.37 -9.50
C LEU A 110 9.30 -22.66 -8.57
N GLN A 111 10.34 -21.85 -8.69
CA GLN A 111 11.51 -21.95 -7.82
C GLN A 111 11.06 -21.81 -6.36
N SER A 112 11.53 -22.73 -5.52
CA SER A 112 11.26 -22.78 -4.10
C SER A 112 11.60 -21.45 -3.43
N SER A 113 10.57 -20.69 -3.04
CA SER A 113 10.66 -19.40 -2.34
C SER A 113 11.06 -19.58 -0.86
N SER A 114 12.21 -20.20 -0.60
CA SER A 114 12.73 -20.39 0.76
C SER A 114 13.63 -19.27 1.27
N GLU A 115 13.93 -18.24 0.46
CA GLU A 115 14.96 -17.25 0.80
C GLU A 115 14.45 -16.04 1.61
N TYR A 116 13.22 -15.57 1.36
CA TYR A 116 12.72 -14.34 1.99
C TYR A 116 12.11 -14.61 3.36
N LYS A 117 12.58 -13.86 4.35
CA LYS A 117 12.11 -13.95 5.74
C LYS A 117 12.00 -12.56 6.38
N LEU A 118 10.98 -12.39 7.21
CA LEU A 118 10.73 -11.15 7.95
C LEU A 118 11.77 -11.02 9.08
N ALA A 119 12.49 -9.92 9.10
CA ALA A 119 13.61 -9.67 9.99
C ALA A 119 13.25 -8.82 11.21
N ASN A 120 12.31 -7.89 11.05
CA ASN A 120 12.03 -6.85 12.05
C ASN A 120 10.54 -6.63 12.32
N HIS A 121 10.25 -5.93 13.41
CA HIS A 121 8.89 -5.64 13.88
C HIS A 121 8.03 -4.87 12.85
N ALA A 122 8.62 -4.00 12.02
CA ALA A 122 7.86 -3.26 11.02
C ALA A 122 7.40 -4.17 9.88
N GLN A 123 8.28 -5.05 9.40
CA GLN A 123 7.95 -6.06 8.40
C GLN A 123 6.89 -7.05 8.91
N ILE A 124 6.98 -7.46 10.18
CA ILE A 124 5.96 -8.32 10.81
C ILE A 124 4.62 -7.60 10.88
N LEU A 125 4.59 -6.32 11.27
CA LEU A 125 3.35 -5.54 11.34
C LEU A 125 2.71 -5.38 9.95
N GLN A 126 3.52 -5.09 8.93
CA GLN A 126 3.04 -5.01 7.54
C GLN A 126 2.44 -6.34 7.09
N PHE A 127 3.15 -7.45 7.32
CA PHE A 127 2.65 -8.79 7.00
C PHE A 127 1.32 -9.08 7.71
N LEU A 128 1.20 -8.72 8.99
CA LEU A 128 -0.04 -8.88 9.73
C LEU A 128 -1.20 -8.10 9.11
N ASN A 129 -0.96 -6.85 8.73
CA ASN A 129 -1.98 -5.99 8.15
C ASN A 129 -2.37 -6.40 6.72
N ASP A 130 -1.46 -7.03 5.97
CA ASP A 130 -1.76 -7.50 4.61
C ASP A 130 -2.44 -8.88 4.61
N VAL A 131 -2.12 -9.73 5.60
CA VAL A 131 -2.62 -11.10 5.68
C VAL A 131 -3.92 -11.23 6.47
N PHE A 132 -4.12 -10.44 7.53
CA PHE A 132 -5.26 -10.58 8.44
C PHE A 132 -6.13 -9.33 8.42
N LEU A 133 -7.13 -9.32 7.54
CA LEU A 133 -7.99 -8.16 7.35
C LEU A 133 -9.19 -8.18 8.30
N PRO A 134 -9.52 -7.04 8.92
CA PRO A 134 -10.67 -6.91 9.81
C PRO A 134 -12.03 -6.91 9.08
N PHE A 135 -12.03 -6.51 7.81
CA PHE A 135 -13.26 -6.37 7.00
C PHE A 135 -13.11 -7.09 5.67
N ASN A 136 -14.24 -7.45 5.06
CA ASN A 136 -14.27 -8.18 3.80
C ASN A 136 -13.59 -7.35 2.69
N PRO A 137 -12.52 -7.87 2.04
CA PRO A 137 -11.86 -7.20 0.92
C PRO A 137 -12.61 -7.36 -0.42
N TYR A 138 -13.75 -8.04 -0.44
CA TYR A 138 -14.52 -8.45 -1.61
C TYR A 138 -13.67 -9.20 -2.64
N ASN A 139 -12.81 -10.08 -2.12
CA ASN A 139 -11.83 -10.81 -2.90
C ASN A 139 -11.67 -12.24 -2.39
N ASP A 140 -12.73 -13.01 -2.57
CA ASP A 140 -12.82 -14.42 -2.13
C ASP A 140 -11.84 -15.34 -2.89
N ALA A 141 -11.24 -14.85 -3.99
CA ALA A 141 -10.19 -15.58 -4.72
C ALA A 141 -8.86 -15.64 -3.93
N LEU A 142 -8.62 -14.65 -3.06
CA LEU A 142 -7.37 -14.48 -2.34
C LEU A 142 -7.53 -14.57 -0.83
N TYR A 143 -8.68 -14.19 -0.30
CA TYR A 143 -8.95 -14.18 1.12
C TYR A 143 -10.06 -15.16 1.45
N GLU A 144 -9.89 -15.87 2.56
CA GLU A 144 -10.92 -16.74 3.13
C GLU A 144 -11.27 -16.28 4.53
N GLU A 145 -12.53 -16.45 4.90
CA GLU A 145 -13.00 -16.08 6.22
C GLU A 145 -12.64 -17.16 7.25
N GLN A 146 -11.97 -16.75 8.33
CA GLN A 146 -11.50 -17.65 9.37
C GLN A 146 -11.77 -17.10 10.78
N TYR A 147 -11.90 -18.02 11.74
CA TYR A 147 -12.00 -17.70 13.16
C TYR A 147 -10.67 -17.97 13.86
N LEU A 148 -9.87 -16.93 14.07
CA LEU A 148 -8.50 -17.04 14.55
C LEU A 148 -8.33 -16.45 15.95
N SER A 149 -7.58 -17.15 16.80
CA SER A 149 -7.03 -16.59 18.03
C SER A 149 -5.73 -15.84 17.76
N THR A 150 -5.30 -15.01 18.70
CA THR A 150 -3.97 -14.36 18.61
C THR A 150 -2.82 -15.39 18.59
N SER A 151 -3.03 -16.58 19.15
CA SER A 151 -2.06 -17.69 19.07
C SER A 151 -1.96 -18.26 17.66
N ASP A 152 -3.09 -18.43 16.97
CA ASP A 152 -3.12 -18.93 15.59
C ASP A 152 -2.39 -17.96 14.66
N ILE A 153 -2.68 -16.65 14.81
CA ILE A 153 -2.00 -15.57 14.06
C ILE A 153 -0.49 -15.61 14.30
N ARG A 154 -0.06 -15.74 15.56
CA ARG A 154 1.37 -15.85 15.91
C ARG A 154 2.02 -17.05 15.23
N SER A 155 1.35 -18.20 15.21
CA SER A 155 1.84 -19.42 14.57
C SER A 155 2.01 -19.27 13.06
N VAL A 156 1.14 -18.49 12.40
CA VAL A 156 1.30 -18.17 10.98
C VAL A 156 2.53 -17.28 10.76
N VAL A 157 2.69 -16.20 11.53
CA VAL A 157 3.85 -15.30 11.45
C VAL A 157 5.15 -16.06 11.69
N ALA A 158 5.17 -17.01 12.64
CA ALA A 158 6.35 -17.78 12.99
C ALA A 158 6.96 -18.58 11.82
N LYS A 159 6.16 -18.93 10.81
CA LYS A 159 6.62 -19.64 9.60
C LYS A 159 7.46 -18.74 8.68
N HIS A 160 7.34 -17.43 8.81
CA HIS A 160 7.83 -16.44 7.85
C HIS A 160 8.91 -15.50 8.40
N VAL A 161 9.30 -15.63 9.66
CA VAL A 161 10.37 -14.83 10.28
C VAL A 161 11.73 -15.53 10.17
N ILE A 162 12.82 -14.74 10.22
CA ILE A 162 14.20 -15.26 10.22
C ILE A 162 14.45 -16.07 11.48
N ASP A 163 14.09 -15.51 12.64
CA ASP A 163 14.21 -16.15 13.94
C ASP A 163 12.89 -15.96 14.70
N THR A 164 12.49 -16.98 15.45
CA THR A 164 11.43 -16.88 16.46
C THR A 164 11.65 -15.73 17.45
N LYS A 165 12.91 -15.33 17.71
CA LYS A 165 13.24 -14.14 18.52
C LYS A 165 12.86 -12.82 17.86
N SER A 166 12.71 -12.79 16.53
CA SER A 166 12.17 -11.62 15.81
C SER A 166 10.69 -11.39 16.14
N ILE A 167 9.99 -12.42 16.62
CA ILE A 167 8.62 -12.29 17.11
C ILE A 167 8.66 -11.72 18.53
N PRO A 168 7.91 -10.64 18.82
CA PRO A 168 7.78 -10.13 20.17
C PRO A 168 7.33 -11.22 21.16
N GLY A 169 8.05 -11.37 22.27
CA GLY A 169 7.74 -12.38 23.29
C GLY A 169 6.30 -12.27 23.80
N ASP A 170 5.90 -11.04 24.15
CA ASP A 170 4.53 -10.66 24.47
C ASP A 170 3.80 -10.15 23.21
N PHE A 171 3.59 -11.07 22.28
CA PHE A 171 2.96 -10.81 20.99
C PHE A 171 1.59 -10.13 21.07
N PRO A 172 0.66 -10.53 21.97
CA PRO A 172 -0.64 -9.88 22.08
C PRO A 172 -0.54 -8.40 22.46
N ASN A 173 0.22 -8.07 23.51
CA ASN A 173 0.36 -6.67 23.93
C ASN A 173 1.17 -5.86 22.91
N TRP A 174 2.13 -6.48 22.21
CA TRP A 174 2.82 -5.82 21.12
C TRP A 174 1.86 -5.46 19.97
N CYS A 175 0.96 -6.37 19.56
CA CYS A 175 -0.04 -6.08 18.53
C CYS A 175 -0.94 -4.91 18.95
N THR A 176 -1.37 -4.86 20.21
CA THR A 176 -2.16 -3.75 20.76
C THR A 176 -1.39 -2.44 20.71
N ARG A 177 -0.14 -2.40 21.20
CA ARG A 177 0.70 -1.20 21.16
C ARG A 177 0.98 -0.71 19.74
N LYS A 178 1.01 -1.61 18.77
CA LYS A 178 1.24 -1.30 17.35
C LYS A 178 -0.04 -1.07 16.56
N ASN A 179 -1.21 -1.12 17.21
CA ASN A 179 -2.52 -0.98 16.56
C ASN A 179 -2.65 -1.88 15.32
N ALA A 180 -2.32 -3.17 15.45
CA ALA A 180 -2.47 -4.11 14.35
C ALA A 180 -3.93 -4.16 13.87
N ALA A 181 -4.16 -4.07 12.55
CA ALA A 181 -5.48 -3.82 11.96
C ALA A 181 -6.53 -4.87 12.36
N PHE A 182 -6.13 -6.15 12.49
CA PHE A 182 -7.03 -7.23 12.88
C PHE A 182 -7.67 -7.02 14.28
N LEU A 183 -7.15 -6.12 15.11
CA LEU A 183 -7.70 -5.78 16.42
C LEU A 183 -8.95 -4.89 16.34
N GLU A 184 -9.25 -4.30 15.18
CA GLU A 184 -10.46 -3.51 14.95
C GLU A 184 -11.73 -4.36 15.09
N VAL A 185 -11.64 -5.67 14.84
CA VAL A 185 -12.75 -6.61 15.06
C VAL A 185 -12.77 -7.10 16.51
N LYS A 186 -13.95 -7.01 17.13
CA LYS A 186 -14.18 -7.54 18.47
C LYS A 186 -13.96 -9.06 18.51
N SER A 187 -13.26 -9.52 19.54
CA SER A 187 -13.10 -10.95 19.79
C SER A 187 -14.33 -11.53 20.50
N ASN A 188 -14.75 -12.71 20.08
CA ASN A 188 -15.77 -13.51 20.76
C ASN A 188 -15.12 -14.67 21.52
N LEU A 189 -15.71 -15.06 22.65
CA LEU A 189 -15.31 -16.27 23.35
C LEU A 189 -15.89 -17.48 22.61
N ALA A 190 -15.02 -18.32 22.05
CA ALA A 190 -15.38 -19.59 21.45
C ALA A 190 -14.89 -20.74 22.34
N ARG A 191 -15.64 -21.85 22.38
CA ARG A 191 -15.14 -23.09 22.97
C ARG A 191 -14.15 -23.72 22.00
N ASP A 192 -13.02 -24.18 22.52
CA ASP A 192 -12.07 -24.93 21.72
C ASP A 192 -12.60 -26.36 21.49
N SER A 193 -12.52 -26.86 20.26
CA SER A 193 -13.16 -28.13 19.86
C SER A 193 -12.52 -29.38 20.50
N GLY A 194 -11.39 -29.23 21.21
CA GLY A 194 -10.72 -30.31 21.93
C GLY A 194 -10.46 -30.04 23.43
N ASN A 195 -10.70 -28.83 23.92
CA ASN A 195 -10.43 -28.46 25.31
C ASN A 195 -11.59 -27.64 25.87
N GLN A 196 -12.04 -27.93 27.09
CA GLN A 196 -13.10 -27.16 27.80
C GLN A 196 -12.72 -25.69 28.10
N LYS A 197 -11.61 -25.18 27.56
CA LYS A 197 -11.13 -23.81 27.75
C LYS A 197 -11.77 -22.89 26.71
N ARG A 198 -12.32 -21.76 27.17
CA ARG A 198 -12.83 -20.71 26.29
C ARG A 198 -11.66 -19.88 25.77
N ILE A 199 -11.49 -19.80 24.46
CA ILE A 199 -10.44 -19.03 23.79
C ILE A 199 -11.09 -17.85 23.07
N ARG A 200 -10.46 -16.67 23.16
CA ARG A 200 -10.89 -15.48 22.41
C ARG A 200 -10.47 -15.63 20.95
N LYS A 201 -11.44 -15.68 20.04
CA LYS A 201 -11.25 -15.74 18.59
C LYS A 201 -11.86 -14.51 17.90
N ARG A 202 -11.32 -14.13 16.75
CA ARG A 202 -11.83 -13.07 15.88
C ARG A 202 -12.20 -13.66 14.53
N ARG A 203 -13.29 -13.16 13.96
CA ARG A 203 -13.68 -13.43 12.58
C ARG A 203 -12.88 -12.47 11.69
N LEU A 204 -12.00 -13.01 10.85
CA LEU A 204 -11.07 -12.25 10.02
C LEU A 204 -11.08 -12.79 8.59
N TYR A 205 -10.70 -11.95 7.63
CA TYR A 205 -10.42 -12.36 6.26
C TYR A 205 -8.92 -12.60 6.14
N THR A 206 -8.53 -13.86 6.02
CA THR A 206 -7.13 -14.29 5.99
C THR A 206 -6.69 -14.56 4.56
N LEU A 207 -5.55 -14.01 4.16
CA LEU A 207 -4.96 -14.29 2.86
C LEU A 207 -4.63 -15.80 2.75
N LEU A 208 -4.97 -16.41 1.62
CA LEU A 208 -4.69 -17.83 1.40
C LEU A 208 -3.20 -18.11 1.52
N SER A 209 -2.87 -19.21 2.20
CA SER A 209 -1.50 -19.55 2.61
C SER A 209 -0.50 -19.61 1.45
N ARG A 210 -0.97 -19.97 0.25
CA ARG A 210 -0.17 -19.99 -1.00
C ARG A 210 0.40 -18.62 -1.40
N TYR A 211 -0.18 -17.52 -0.94
CA TYR A 211 0.29 -16.15 -1.26
C TYR A 211 1.19 -15.56 -0.17
N HIS A 212 1.32 -16.19 1.00
CA HIS A 212 2.14 -15.64 2.08
C HIS A 212 3.58 -15.39 1.67
N ALA A 213 4.19 -16.33 0.93
CA ALA A 213 5.56 -16.19 0.44
C ALA A 213 5.73 -14.96 -0.46
N THR A 214 4.77 -14.71 -1.36
CA THR A 214 4.76 -13.53 -2.23
C THR A 214 4.65 -12.23 -1.42
N ILE A 215 3.85 -12.21 -0.35
CA ILE A 215 3.76 -11.04 0.54
C ILE A 215 5.08 -10.80 1.27
N VAL A 216 5.68 -11.85 1.83
CA VAL A 216 6.98 -11.75 2.52
C VAL A 216 8.03 -11.21 1.56
N GLN A 217 8.12 -11.77 0.36
CA GLN A 217 9.03 -11.27 -0.68
C GLN A 217 8.78 -9.79 -0.97
N SER A 218 7.54 -9.40 -1.24
CA SER A 218 7.17 -8.00 -1.51
C SER A 218 7.64 -7.06 -0.39
N ILE A 219 7.35 -7.41 0.87
CA ILE A 219 7.75 -6.62 2.05
C ILE A 219 9.27 -6.51 2.16
N THR A 220 9.99 -7.62 1.99
CA THR A 220 11.45 -7.63 2.12
C THR A 220 12.17 -6.89 0.98
N GLU A 221 11.62 -6.95 -0.23
CA GLU A 221 12.24 -6.34 -1.40
C GLU A 221 11.90 -4.86 -1.58
N THR A 222 10.87 -4.34 -0.92
CA THR A 222 10.38 -2.96 -1.12
C THR A 222 11.49 -1.93 -0.99
N LEU A 223 12.31 -2.01 0.06
CA LEU A 223 13.42 -1.07 0.27
C LEU A 223 14.49 -1.23 -0.82
N ILE A 224 14.84 -2.46 -1.18
CA ILE A 224 15.87 -2.76 -2.19
C ILE A 224 15.44 -2.23 -3.56
N LYS A 225 14.17 -2.44 -3.94
CA LYS A 225 13.60 -1.93 -5.19
C LYS A 225 13.64 -0.41 -5.23
N HIS A 226 13.25 0.26 -4.15
CA HIS A 226 13.31 1.71 -4.05
C HIS A 226 14.75 2.23 -4.18
N GLN A 227 15.71 1.65 -3.46
CA GLN A 227 17.12 2.03 -3.56
C GLN A 227 17.70 1.80 -4.97
N ARG A 228 17.32 0.72 -5.66
CA ARG A 228 17.72 0.47 -7.05
C ARG A 228 17.19 1.53 -8.00
N GLN A 229 15.95 1.96 -7.82
CA GLN A 229 15.38 3.06 -8.62
C GLN A 229 16.15 4.37 -8.40
N ILE A 230 16.48 4.68 -7.14
CA ILE A 230 17.29 5.86 -6.82
C ILE A 230 18.69 5.75 -7.42
N GLN A 231 19.33 4.59 -7.33
CA GLN A 231 20.65 4.40 -7.93
C GLN A 231 20.60 4.59 -9.45
N ALA A 232 19.59 4.07 -10.14
CA ALA A 232 19.41 4.30 -11.58
C ALA A 232 19.23 5.80 -11.90
N MET A 233 18.53 6.57 -11.06
CA MET A 233 18.44 8.03 -11.21
C MET A 233 19.81 8.69 -11.07
N LYS A 234 20.61 8.28 -10.08
CA LYS A 234 21.99 8.77 -9.88
C LYS A 234 22.90 8.44 -11.06
N ASP A 235 22.82 7.23 -11.57
CA ASP A 235 23.61 6.78 -12.72
C ASP A 235 23.26 7.57 -13.99
N SER A 236 22.03 8.11 -14.07
CA SER A 236 21.60 9.04 -15.13
C SER A 236 22.02 10.50 -14.92
N GLY A 237 22.76 10.80 -13.84
CA GLY A 237 23.26 12.13 -13.50
C GLY A 237 22.30 13.00 -12.68
N ILE A 238 21.25 12.43 -12.08
CA ILE A 238 20.32 13.16 -11.20
C ILE A 238 20.88 13.20 -9.79
N ILE A 239 20.93 14.40 -9.19
CA ILE A 239 21.33 14.60 -7.79
C ILE A 239 20.14 14.35 -6.88
N ILE A 240 20.29 13.49 -5.88
CA ILE A 240 19.24 13.18 -4.91
C ILE A 240 19.39 14.10 -3.70
N VAL A 241 18.41 14.95 -3.48
CA VAL A 241 18.41 15.93 -2.39
C VAL A 241 17.38 15.53 -1.34
N GLY A 242 17.83 15.25 -0.13
CA GLY A 242 16.96 14.98 1.02
C GLY A 242 16.56 16.27 1.73
N TYR A 243 15.30 16.35 2.16
CA TYR A 243 14.81 17.45 3.01
C TYR A 243 14.12 16.92 4.26
N ALA A 244 14.46 17.48 5.42
CA ALA A 244 13.82 17.15 6.70
C ALA A 244 13.44 18.40 7.48
N ARG A 245 12.24 18.40 8.06
CA ARG A 245 11.70 19.52 8.83
C ARG A 245 11.27 19.08 10.22
N LYS A 246 11.45 19.96 11.21
CA LYS A 246 10.84 19.84 12.54
C LYS A 246 10.01 21.07 12.87
N SER A 247 8.84 20.80 13.45
CA SER A 247 7.85 21.79 13.84
C SER A 247 8.29 22.65 15.02
N LYS A 248 7.69 23.84 15.13
CA LYS A 248 7.76 24.71 16.31
C LYS A 248 7.04 24.05 17.50
N THR A 249 7.75 23.23 18.28
CA THR A 249 7.24 22.55 19.49
C THR A 249 8.09 22.92 20.71
N PRO A 250 7.54 22.83 21.94
CA PRO A 250 8.27 23.17 23.16
C PRO A 250 9.31 22.11 23.58
N GLU A 251 9.69 21.19 22.68
CA GLU A 251 10.74 20.21 22.93
C GLU A 251 12.12 20.90 23.06
N LYS A 252 12.98 20.31 23.89
CA LYS A 252 14.35 20.78 24.10
C LYS A 252 15.17 20.66 22.82
N ASP A 253 16.18 21.50 22.68
CA ASP A 253 17.02 21.51 21.49
C ASP A 253 17.81 20.21 21.30
N CYS A 254 18.24 19.55 22.38
CA CYS A 254 18.86 18.23 22.27
C CYS A 254 17.91 17.16 21.69
N ASP A 255 16.64 17.17 22.09
CA ASP A 255 15.62 16.25 21.56
C ASP A 255 15.30 16.56 20.10
N ARG A 256 15.21 17.84 19.75
CA ARG A 256 15.03 18.31 18.37
C ARG A 256 16.16 17.85 17.47
N VAL A 257 17.41 18.07 17.88
CA VAL A 257 18.60 17.63 17.14
C VAL A 257 18.59 16.11 16.98
N ARG A 258 18.32 15.35 18.04
CA ARG A 258 18.24 13.89 17.96
C ARG A 258 17.18 13.43 16.95
N LEU A 259 15.97 13.98 17.00
CA LEU A 259 14.88 13.62 16.09
C LEU A 259 15.20 13.98 14.64
N LEU A 260 15.78 15.16 14.41
CA LEU A 260 16.16 15.61 13.08
C LEU A 260 17.32 14.79 12.52
N GLN A 261 18.29 14.40 13.36
CA GLN A 261 19.36 13.47 13.00
C GLN A 261 18.81 12.10 12.59
N GLU A 262 17.80 11.57 13.29
CA GLU A 262 17.13 10.33 12.89
C GLU A 262 16.44 10.45 11.52
N MET A 263 15.89 11.62 11.20
CA MET A 263 15.33 11.90 9.87
C MET A 263 16.43 11.95 8.80
N THR A 264 17.53 12.65 9.06
CA THR A 264 18.71 12.70 8.18
C THR A 264 19.25 11.30 7.90
N LEU A 265 19.44 10.47 8.93
CA LEU A 265 19.93 9.10 8.77
C LEU A 265 18.97 8.23 7.93
N LYS A 266 17.66 8.46 8.00
CA LYS A 266 16.68 7.78 7.13
C LYS A 266 16.79 8.23 5.69
N LEU A 267 16.97 9.53 5.44
CA LEU A 267 17.18 10.05 4.07
C LEU A 267 18.46 9.47 3.46
N GLN A 268 19.54 9.34 4.23
CA GLN A 268 20.77 8.70 3.78
C GLN A 268 20.58 7.20 3.52
N SER A 269 20.13 6.45 4.53
CA SER A 269 20.09 4.99 4.46
C SER A 269 19.00 4.46 3.54
N ARG A 270 17.84 5.11 3.47
CA ARG A 270 16.69 4.62 2.68
C ARG A 270 16.59 5.27 1.31
N SER A 271 16.88 6.57 1.23
CA SER A 271 16.70 7.36 0.01
C SER A 271 18.02 7.69 -0.69
N LEU A 272 19.15 7.20 -0.18
CA LEU A 272 20.49 7.41 -0.75
C LEU A 272 20.78 8.88 -1.08
N ALA A 273 20.26 9.81 -0.29
CA ALA A 273 20.38 11.25 -0.55
C ALA A 273 21.86 11.68 -0.59
N ASP A 274 22.23 12.42 -1.63
CA ASP A 274 23.58 12.99 -1.82
C ASP A 274 23.80 14.22 -0.96
N ARG A 275 22.76 15.04 -0.85
CA ARG A 275 22.75 16.27 -0.06
C ARG A 275 21.52 16.31 0.81
N ILE A 276 21.64 16.74 2.06
CA ILE A 276 20.52 16.81 2.99
C ILE A 276 20.41 18.21 3.57
N TYR A 277 19.25 18.83 3.38
CA TYR A 277 18.93 20.14 3.94
C TYR A 277 17.85 20.00 5.00
N VAL A 278 17.91 20.85 6.02
CA VAL A 278 17.02 20.74 7.17
C VAL A 278 16.39 22.06 7.57
N SER A 279 15.16 21.99 8.09
CA SER A 279 14.52 23.09 8.80
C SER A 279 14.22 22.68 10.25
N PRO A 280 15.06 23.07 11.23
CA PRO A 280 14.90 22.60 12.60
C PRO A 280 13.64 23.10 13.32
N ARG A 281 13.10 24.26 12.92
CA ARG A 281 12.08 24.96 13.70
C ARG A 281 11.15 25.82 12.83
N THR A 282 10.44 25.19 11.91
CA THR A 282 9.51 25.87 11.00
C THR A 282 8.13 25.25 11.07
N SER A 283 7.07 25.94 10.67
CA SER A 283 5.75 25.31 10.53
C SER A 283 5.61 24.65 9.14
N SER A 284 4.68 23.70 8.98
CA SER A 284 4.52 23.02 7.68
C SER A 284 3.85 23.89 6.62
N ASP A 285 3.05 24.86 7.05
CA ASP A 285 2.32 25.83 6.24
C ASP A 285 3.12 27.13 6.00
N GLU A 286 4.26 27.29 6.69
CA GLU A 286 5.18 28.41 6.51
C GLU A 286 5.91 28.30 5.18
N LEU A 287 5.95 29.43 4.46
CA LEU A 287 6.54 29.54 3.12
C LEU A 287 7.98 29.06 3.12
N LEU A 288 8.33 28.16 2.21
CA LEU A 288 9.65 27.57 2.07
C LEU A 288 10.74 28.64 1.96
N ARG A 289 10.47 29.71 1.20
CA ARG A 289 11.43 30.80 0.96
C ARG A 289 11.77 31.60 2.22
N SER A 290 10.89 31.66 3.22
CA SER A 290 11.14 32.39 4.47
C SER A 290 11.67 31.52 5.60
N ARG A 291 11.80 30.20 5.39
CA ARG A 291 12.24 29.27 6.44
C ARG A 291 13.68 29.53 6.86
N ASP A 292 13.97 29.27 8.13
CA ASP A 292 15.32 29.35 8.68
C ASP A 292 15.94 30.75 8.58
N MET A 293 15.10 31.80 8.65
CA MET A 293 15.49 33.21 8.73
C MET A 293 15.01 33.80 10.07
N PRO A 294 15.91 34.14 11.02
CA PRO A 294 17.37 34.00 10.96
C PRO A 294 17.84 32.54 11.01
N ARG A 295 19.07 32.29 10.53
CA ARG A 295 19.65 30.94 10.46
C ARG A 295 19.81 30.32 11.86
N PRO A 296 19.30 29.10 12.09
CA PRO A 296 19.41 28.40 13.37
C PRO A 296 20.79 27.71 13.54
N GLN A 297 21.87 28.49 13.55
CA GLN A 297 23.25 27.97 13.47
C GLN A 297 23.58 26.95 14.57
N SER A 298 23.20 27.23 15.83
CA SER A 298 23.48 26.33 16.96
C SER A 298 22.84 24.93 16.82
N LEU A 299 21.68 24.84 16.17
CA LEU A 299 21.03 23.56 15.89
C LEU A 299 21.68 22.84 14.71
N LEU A 300 22.13 23.60 13.70
CA LEU A 300 22.77 23.06 12.52
C LEU A 300 24.15 22.47 12.86
N ASP A 301 24.93 23.15 13.69
CA ASP A 301 26.27 22.71 14.13
C ASP A 301 26.24 21.39 14.91
N ALA A 302 25.09 21.08 15.54
CA ALA A 302 24.90 19.86 16.30
C ALA A 302 24.47 18.65 15.43
N LEU A 303 24.20 18.86 14.14
CA LEU A 303 23.77 17.82 13.21
C LEU A 303 24.93 17.33 12.36
N ASN A 304 24.98 16.02 12.14
CA ASN A 304 25.95 15.37 11.28
C ASN A 304 25.36 15.07 9.90
N ASN A 305 26.19 15.20 8.87
CA ASN A 305 25.87 14.91 7.48
C ASN A 305 24.68 15.71 6.93
N VAL A 306 24.62 16.99 7.29
CA VAL A 306 23.69 17.97 6.72
C VAL A 306 24.48 18.99 5.90
N ASN A 307 23.90 19.44 4.80
CA ASN A 307 24.48 20.40 3.87
C ASN A 307 23.99 21.82 4.10
N GLY A 308 23.03 22.02 5.00
CA GLY A 308 22.55 23.34 5.39
C GLY A 308 21.07 23.37 5.71
N THR A 309 20.54 24.57 5.63
CA THR A 309 19.14 24.94 5.89
C THR A 309 18.31 24.96 4.61
N THR A 310 17.02 25.33 4.71
CA THR A 310 16.21 25.59 3.51
C THR A 310 16.83 26.67 2.63
N GLN A 311 17.50 27.68 3.21
CA GLN A 311 18.13 28.74 2.43
C GLN A 311 19.28 28.21 1.56
N ASP A 312 20.07 27.27 2.08
CA ASP A 312 21.14 26.61 1.32
C ASP A 312 20.58 25.70 0.21
N LEU A 313 19.36 25.16 0.39
CA LEU A 313 18.64 24.45 -0.66
C LEU A 313 18.22 25.41 -1.80
N PHE A 314 17.70 26.59 -1.47
CA PHE A 314 17.38 27.60 -2.50
C PHE A 314 18.62 28.04 -3.27
N GLU A 315 19.75 28.24 -2.57
CA GLU A 315 21.03 28.53 -3.22
C GLU A 315 21.48 27.40 -4.15
N LEU A 316 21.35 26.13 -3.73
CA LEU A 316 21.61 24.99 -4.59
C LEU A 316 20.72 25.01 -5.84
N LEU A 317 19.42 25.22 -5.68
CA LEU A 317 18.45 25.25 -6.78
C LEU A 317 18.73 26.38 -7.77
N ALA A 318 19.24 27.52 -7.31
CA ALA A 318 19.58 28.67 -8.16
C ALA A 318 20.91 28.51 -8.90
N THR A 319 21.83 27.68 -8.39
CA THR A 319 23.22 27.58 -8.89
C THR A 319 23.50 26.30 -9.67
N THR A 320 22.70 25.27 -9.47
CA THR A 320 22.93 23.97 -10.11
C THR A 320 22.41 23.93 -11.54
N THR A 321 23.19 23.32 -12.43
CA THR A 321 22.76 22.98 -13.79
C THR A 321 22.32 21.52 -13.92
N SER A 322 22.45 20.74 -12.85
CA SER A 322 22.11 19.33 -12.81
C SER A 322 20.66 19.13 -12.42
N LYS A 323 20.03 18.06 -12.94
CA LYS A 323 18.68 17.68 -12.52
C LYS A 323 18.70 17.24 -11.06
N ILE A 324 17.69 17.68 -10.30
CA ILE A 324 17.52 17.34 -8.89
C ILE A 324 16.25 16.52 -8.70
N CYS A 325 16.34 15.49 -7.87
CA CYS A 325 15.19 14.81 -7.28
C CYS A 325 15.12 15.17 -5.79
N LEU A 326 14.08 15.90 -5.39
CA LEU A 326 13.84 16.23 -3.98
C LEU A 326 13.07 15.11 -3.29
N VAL A 327 13.62 14.62 -2.18
CA VAL A 327 13.04 13.55 -1.36
C VAL A 327 12.73 14.08 0.03
N ALA A 328 11.48 13.93 0.45
CA ALA A 328 11.01 14.21 1.81
C ALA A 328 10.40 12.95 2.43
N ILE A 329 10.40 12.86 3.76
CA ILE A 329 9.89 11.68 4.49
C ILE A 329 8.36 11.58 4.41
N ASP A 330 7.69 12.72 4.55
CA ASP A 330 6.24 12.85 4.48
C ASP A 330 5.86 14.22 3.92
N PHE A 331 4.60 14.37 3.54
CA PHE A 331 4.08 15.60 2.94
C PHE A 331 4.27 16.81 3.88
N ALA A 332 3.91 16.66 5.16
CA ALA A 332 4.08 17.72 6.15
C ALA A 332 5.55 18.01 6.51
N GLY A 333 6.45 17.09 6.20
CA GLY A 333 7.90 17.26 6.30
C GLY A 333 8.45 18.17 5.20
N LEU A 334 7.79 18.25 4.05
CA LEU A 334 8.08 19.23 3.02
C LEU A 334 7.27 20.52 3.24
N SER A 335 5.97 20.50 2.93
CA SER A 335 5.04 21.62 3.12
C SER A 335 3.61 21.11 3.08
N THR A 336 2.74 21.67 3.91
CA THR A 336 1.28 21.45 3.80
C THR A 336 0.60 22.50 2.93
N ASN A 337 1.35 23.48 2.42
CA ASN A 337 0.85 24.51 1.52
C ASN A 337 1.18 24.12 0.06
N GLU A 338 0.16 23.66 -0.67
CA GLU A 338 0.30 23.21 -2.05
C GLU A 338 0.81 24.31 -2.98
N ASN A 339 0.32 25.55 -2.83
CA ASN A 339 0.76 26.70 -3.63
C ASN A 339 2.25 26.99 -3.45
N ASP A 340 2.77 26.83 -2.24
CA ASP A 340 4.19 27.04 -1.94
C ASP A 340 5.08 25.97 -2.59
N ILE A 341 4.58 24.74 -2.76
CA ILE A 341 5.28 23.68 -3.53
C ILE A 341 5.31 24.05 -5.02
N TYR A 342 4.21 24.55 -5.58
CA TYR A 342 4.18 25.02 -6.97
C TYR A 342 5.18 26.16 -7.21
N GLU A 343 5.23 27.14 -6.30
CA GLU A 343 6.18 28.24 -6.39
C GLU A 343 7.64 27.77 -6.25
N LEU A 344 7.93 26.75 -5.43
CA LEU A 344 9.25 26.13 -5.37
C LEU A 344 9.65 25.51 -6.73
N ILE A 345 8.75 24.76 -7.36
CA ILE A 345 9.01 24.12 -8.66
C ILE A 345 9.22 25.19 -9.74
N LYS A 346 8.39 26.24 -9.74
CA LYS A 346 8.52 27.37 -10.67
C LYS A 346 9.84 28.11 -10.47
N TYR A 347 10.25 28.33 -9.23
CA TYR A 347 11.55 28.91 -8.90
C TYR A 347 12.69 28.05 -9.44
N ALA A 348 12.69 26.74 -9.19
CA ALA A 348 13.72 25.82 -9.68
C ALA A 348 13.79 25.78 -11.21
N ASN A 349 12.65 25.83 -11.90
CA ASN A 349 12.59 25.84 -13.36
C ASN A 349 12.99 27.18 -13.99
N SER A 350 12.99 28.28 -13.23
CA SER A 350 13.39 29.60 -13.77
C SER A 350 14.90 29.72 -14.06
N TYR A 351 15.69 28.75 -13.61
CA TYR A 351 17.15 28.70 -13.76
C TYR A 351 17.63 27.52 -14.64
N LEU A 352 16.71 26.72 -15.20
CA LEU A 352 16.96 25.68 -16.20
C LEU A 352 16.65 26.23 -17.59
#